data_AF-X1SR30-F1
#
_entry.id   AF-X1SR30-F1
#
_cell.length_a   1.000
_cell.length_b   1.000
_cell.length_c   1.000
_cell.angle_alpha   90.00
_cell.angle_beta   90.00
_cell.angle_gamma   90.00
#
_symmetry.space_group_name_H-M   'P 1'
#
loop_
_entity.id
_entity.type
_entity.pdbx_description
1 polymer ?
#
loop_
_entity_poly.entity_id
_entity_poly.type
_entity_poly.pdbx_seq_one_letter_code
_entity_poly.pdbx_strand_id
1 'polypeptide(L)' 'GGYQVCQKWLKDRKGRTLTYDELTHYQKIVVALKETIRLMDEIEEIIPGWPME' A
#
# COMPACT_ATOMS: atom_id res chain seq x y z
N GLY A 1 4.79 1.29 -7.69
CA GLY A 1 3.52 0.68 -7.26
C GLY A 1 2.86 1.45 -6.12
N GLY A 2 3.03 1.05 -4.86
CA GLY A 2 2.29 1.65 -3.73
C GLY A 2 2.83 2.98 -3.17
N TYR A 3 4.14 3.21 -3.25
CA TYR A 3 4.76 4.44 -2.72
C TYR A 3 4.24 5.71 -3.42
N GLN A 4 3.84 5.61 -4.69
CA GLN A 4 3.24 6.72 -5.44
C GLN A 4 1.85 7.09 -4.93
N VAL A 5 1.04 6.11 -4.50
CA VAL A 5 -0.30 6.36 -3.96
C VAL A 5 -0.20 7.06 -2.61
N CYS A 6 0.64 6.53 -1.70
CA CYS A 6 0.86 7.14 -0.40
C CYS A 6 1.48 8.54 -0.50
N GLN A 7 2.46 8.73 -1.38
CA GLN A 7 3.06 10.05 -1.61
C GLN A 7 2.05 11.03 -2.20
N LYS A 8 1.27 10.64 -3.21
CA LYS A 8 0.27 11.51 -3.82
C LYS A 8 -0.77 11.93 -2.79
N TRP A 9 -1.30 10.98 -2.00
CA TRP A 9 -2.30 11.25 -0.98
C TRP A 9 -1.84 12.30 0.04
N LEU A 10 -0.58 12.22 0.49
CA LEU A 10 0.02 13.19 1.39
C LEU A 10 0.31 14.54 0.70
N LYS A 11 0.78 14.53 -0.55
CA LYS A 11 1.03 15.75 -1.33
C LYS A 11 -0.25 16.57 -1.52
N ASP A 12 -1.36 15.91 -1.84
CA ASP A 12 -2.67 16.54 -2.04
C ASP A 12 -3.22 17.20 -0.75
N ARG A 13 -2.67 16.85 0.42
CA ARG A 13 -3.08 17.35 1.74
C ARG A 13 -1.97 18.13 2.46
N LYS A 14 -0.90 18.49 1.76
CA LYS A 14 0.20 19.26 2.35
C LYS A 14 -0.28 20.64 2.79
N GLY A 15 0.20 21.11 3.95
CA GLY A 15 -0.14 22.42 4.51
C GLY A 15 -1.49 22.45 5.26
N ARG A 16 -2.05 21.27 5.54
CA ARG A 16 -3.32 21.08 6.26
C ARG A 16 -3.07 20.13 7.43
N THR A 17 -3.76 20.34 8.55
CA THR A 17 -3.82 19.35 9.62
C THR A 17 -4.82 18.27 9.22
N LEU A 18 -4.38 17.01 9.22
CA LEU A 18 -5.25 15.88 8.92
C LEU A 18 -6.22 15.64 10.08
N THR A 19 -7.47 15.33 9.74
CA THR A 19 -8.43 14.85 10.75
C THR A 19 -8.10 13.43 11.17
N TYR A 20 -8.69 12.99 12.28
CA TYR A 20 -8.57 11.60 12.73
C TYR A 20 -9.05 10.59 11.67
N ASP A 21 -10.15 10.91 10.98
CA ASP A 21 -10.70 10.04 9.93
C ASP A 21 -9.76 9.96 8.72
N GLU A 22 -9.13 11.08 8.35
CA GLU A 22 -8.12 11.11 7.29
C GLU A 22 -6.88 10.30 7.65
N LEU A 23 -6.42 10.39 8.90
CA LEU A 23 -5.30 9.57 9.40
C LEU A 23 -5.67 8.08 9.38
N THR A 24 -6.87 7.73 9.84
CA THR A 24 -7.38 6.36 9.83
C THR A 24 -7.49 5.82 8.41
N HIS A 25 -7.97 6.63 7.47
CA HIS A 25 -8.05 6.27 6.06
C HIS A 25 -6.65 6.05 5.46
N TYR A 26 -5.70 6.93 5.75
CA TYR A 26 -4.31 6.76 5.31
C TYR A 26 -3.69 5.47 5.84
N GLN A 27 -3.91 5.14 7.11
CA GLN A 27 -3.45 3.87 7.68
C GLN A 27 -4.04 2.66 6.94
N LYS A 28 -5.33 2.68 6.60
CA LYS A 28 -5.96 1.61 5.81
C LYS A 28 -5.31 1.45 4.44
N ILE A 29 -4.95 2.54 3.76
CA ILE A 29 -4.20 2.50 2.49
C ILE A 29 -2.86 1.79 2.70
N VAL A 30 -2.11 2.17 3.73
CA VAL A 30 -0.80 1.58 4.04
C VAL A 30 -0.92 0.08 4.33
N VAL A 31 -1.90 -0.33 5.14
CA VAL A 31 -2.15 -1.74 5.46
C VAL A 31 -2.50 -2.54 4.21
N ALA A 32 -3.41 -2.04 3.36
CA ALA A 32 -3.79 -2.73 2.13
C ALA A 32 -2.60 -2.96 1.19
N LEU A 33 -1.71 -1.98 1.07
CA LEU A 33 -0.48 -2.11 0.28
C LEU A 33 0.48 -3.14 0.88
N LYS A 34 0.66 -3.12 2.21
CA LYS A 34 1.49 -4.10 2.91
C LYS A 34 0.97 -5.52 2.73
N GLU A 35 -0.34 -5.72 2.90
CA GLU A 35 -0.96 -7.04 2.71
C GLU A 35 -0.85 -7.52 1.27
N THR A 36 -0.96 -6.62 0.29
CA THR A 36 -0.77 -6.98 -1.12
C THR A 36 0.67 -7.46 -1.38
N ILE A 37 1.67 -6.77 -0.83
CA ILE A 37 3.08 -7.19 -0.93
C ILE A 37 3.29 -8.53 -0.25
N ARG A 38 2.82 -8.70 0.98
CA ARG A 38 2.89 -9.98 1.72
C ARG A 38 2.28 -11.12 0.92
N LEU A 39 1.10 -10.92 0.34
CA LEU A 39 0.44 -11.94 -0.47
C LEU A 39 1.21 -12.27 -1.76
N MET A 40 1.82 -11.27 -2.40
CA MET A 40 2.68 -11.51 -3.58
C MET A 40 3.91 -12.32 -3.19
N ASP A 41 4.54 -12.01 -2.06
CA ASP A 41 5.71 -12.74 -1.56
C ASP A 41 5.33 -14.19 -1.19
N GLU A 42 4.19 -14.40 -0.52
CA GLU A 42 3.68 -15.74 -0.18
C GLU A 42 3.36 -16.57 -1.43
N ILE A 43 2.85 -15.94 -2.49
CA ILE A 43 2.62 -16.62 -3.77
C ILE A 43 3.95 -17.08 -4.38
N GLU A 44 4.98 -16.23 -4.36
CA GLU A 44 6.31 -16.58 -4.89
C GLU A 44 6.97 -17.71 -4.09
N GLU A 45 6.78 -17.75 -2.77
CA GLU A 45 7.27 -18.86 -1.93
C GLU A 45 6.60 -20.20 -2.25
N ILE A 46 5.30 -20.19 -2.56
CA ILE A 46 4.53 -21.41 -2.88
C ILE A 46 4.76 -21.84 -4.34
N ILE A 47 4.88 -20.90 -5.27
CA ILE A 47 5.04 -21.14 -6.71
C ILE A 47 6.18 -20.25 -7.23
N PRO A 48 7.45 -20.67 -7.06
CA PRO A 48 8.57 -19.92 -7.62
C PRO A 48 8.52 -19.95 -9.15
N GLY A 49 8.60 -18.78 -9.78
CA GLY A 49 8.67 -18.66 -11.24
C GLY A 49 7.34 -18.71 -12.00
N TRP A 50 6.27 -18.15 -11.44
CA TRP A 50 5.02 -17.93 -12.20
C TRP A 50 5.17 -16.80 -13.25
N PRO A 51 4.66 -16.95 -14.49
CA PRO A 51 4.00 -18.14 -15.02
C PRO A 51 5.03 -19.23 -15.35
N MET A 52 4.69 -20.49 -15.03
CA MET A 52 5.57 -21.63 -15.30
C MET A 52 5.79 -21.76 -16.82
N GLU A 53 7.05 -21.71 -17.26
CA GLU A 53 7.48 -22.06 -18.62
C GLU A 53 7.49 -23.59 -18.82
#